data_AF-A0A918RLB6-F1
#
_entry.id   AF-A0A918RLB6-F1
#
_cell.length_a   1.000
_cell.length_b   1.000
_cell.length_c   1.000
_cell.angle_alpha   90.00
_cell.angle_beta   90.00
_cell.angle_gamma   90.00
#
_symmetry.space_group_name_H-M   'P 1'
#
loop_
_entity.id
_entity.type
_entity.pdbx_description
1 polymer ?
#
loop_
_entity_poly.entity_id
_entity_poly.type
_entity_poly.pdbx_seq_one_letter_code
_entity_poly.pdbx_strand_id
1 'polypeptide(L)'
;MKHLLALPLLPLLPLLFAASAAQAEEIGECRFDRDTLTFAGTPVEQATCLLRKVELMGTKRDQPLPAVIKTLLESPTAPTEAMKQAALAQFPEPYRTYAAKYADAPVSRTEAGAPLLYYVIHDTSTPFYANDPFPKDIHNDWRVNDFIPYMDGTFAKQPVAHIFLNRVGQIWAGHEFIEPWRATKLESRVVGPAARGRFVHIETVQPRRFLPGATSRGQTEGPQPGFSAEQYRMLAALYVYVSARAGRWLIPGFHATVDAGIPDAHDDPQNFELERFAAELEALVSPQPRKQP
;
A
#
# COMPACT_ATOMS: atom_id res chain seq x y z
N MET A 1 66.33 27.03 54.37
CA MET A 1 65.10 27.65 53.83
C MET A 1 64.83 26.99 52.48
N LYS A 2 63.78 26.16 52.38
CA LYS A 2 62.56 26.42 51.57
C LYS A 2 62.84 26.31 50.05
N HIS A 3 62.26 25.43 49.22
CA HIS A 3 60.93 24.81 49.20
C HIS A 3 60.94 23.50 48.38
N LEU A 4 60.29 22.46 48.91
CA LEU A 4 59.79 21.32 48.12
C LEU A 4 58.47 21.75 47.47
N LEU A 5 58.38 21.69 46.14
CA LEU A 5 57.13 21.88 45.40
C LEU A 5 56.42 20.53 45.28
N ALA A 6 55.27 20.40 45.95
CA ALA A 6 54.35 19.29 45.79
C ALA A 6 53.46 19.54 44.55
N LEU A 7 53.43 18.59 43.62
CA LEU A 7 52.48 18.55 42.51
C LEU A 7 51.11 18.08 43.02
N PRO A 8 49.98 18.71 42.64
CA PRO A 8 48.66 18.23 43.01
C PRO A 8 48.24 17.10 42.06
N LEU A 9 47.82 15.98 42.64
CA LEU A 9 47.17 14.88 41.93
C LEU A 9 45.70 15.29 41.66
N LEU A 10 45.36 15.60 40.42
CA LEU A 10 43.96 15.83 40.02
C LEU A 10 43.23 14.48 39.87
N PRO A 11 42.01 14.32 40.41
CA PRO A 11 41.22 13.12 40.20
C PRO A 11 40.66 13.11 38.77
N LEU A 12 40.92 12.03 38.02
CA LEU A 12 40.21 11.74 36.78
C LEU A 12 38.77 11.34 37.12
N LEU A 13 37.83 12.26 36.87
CA LEU A 13 36.40 11.96 36.88
C LEU A 13 36.06 11.18 35.60
N PRO A 14 35.49 9.96 35.67
CA PRO A 14 35.04 9.27 34.46
C PRO A 14 33.80 10.00 33.91
N LEU A 15 33.95 10.65 32.75
CA LEU A 15 32.80 11.11 31.97
C LEU A 15 32.04 9.86 31.49
N LEU A 16 30.97 9.51 32.20
CA LEU A 16 29.92 8.64 31.69
C LEU A 16 29.20 9.39 30.56
N PHE A 17 29.64 9.18 29.32
CA PHE A 17 28.86 9.55 28.15
C PHE A 17 27.60 8.68 28.14
N ALA A 18 26.51 9.21 28.69
CA ALA A 18 25.18 8.70 28.39
C ALA A 18 24.95 8.96 26.90
N ALA A 19 25.19 7.93 26.08
CA ALA A 19 24.76 7.94 24.69
C ALA A 19 23.23 8.03 24.71
N SER A 20 22.68 9.23 24.49
CA SER A 20 21.28 9.36 24.11
C SER A 20 21.12 8.52 22.85
N ALA A 21 20.38 7.41 22.92
CA ALA A 21 19.92 6.74 21.72
C ALA A 21 19.22 7.80 20.88
N ALA A 22 19.79 8.14 19.72
CA ALA A 22 19.13 9.01 18.77
C ALA A 22 17.78 8.34 18.47
N GLN A 23 16.68 9.02 18.80
CA GLN A 23 15.37 8.55 18.39
C GLN A 23 15.39 8.53 16.85
N ALA A 24 15.10 7.37 16.27
CA ALA A 24 14.97 7.25 14.83
C ALA A 24 13.97 8.31 14.33
N GLU A 25 14.30 8.96 13.21
CA GLU A 25 13.45 10.01 12.65
C GLU A 25 12.15 9.37 12.15
N GLU A 26 11.05 9.60 12.87
CA GLU A 26 9.72 9.16 12.47
C GLU A 26 9.16 10.10 11.38
N ILE A 27 8.67 9.53 10.28
CA ILE A 27 8.11 10.26 9.16
C ILE A 27 6.59 10.12 9.14
N GLY A 28 5.91 11.25 9.02
CA GLY A 28 4.49 11.30 8.71
C GLY A 28 3.57 10.90 9.86
N GLU A 29 2.27 10.96 9.62
CA GLU A 29 1.25 10.79 10.67
C GLU A 29 1.22 9.37 11.26
N CYS A 30 1.57 8.35 10.47
CA CYS A 30 1.66 6.96 10.94
C CYS A 30 3.06 6.58 11.45
N ARG A 31 3.95 7.56 11.62
CA ARG A 31 5.27 7.41 12.26
C ARG A 31 6.11 6.30 11.63
N PHE A 32 6.45 6.47 10.36
CA PHE A 32 7.34 5.55 9.66
C PHE A 32 8.79 5.74 10.12
N ASP A 33 9.38 4.69 10.66
CA ASP A 33 10.76 4.65 11.11
C ASP A 33 11.70 4.32 9.93
N ARG A 34 12.66 5.22 9.69
CA ARG A 34 13.61 5.14 8.56
C ARG A 34 14.61 3.98 8.67
N ASP A 35 14.92 3.54 9.88
CA ASP A 35 15.98 2.56 10.12
C ASP A 35 15.45 1.13 10.03
N THR A 36 14.25 0.91 10.57
CA THR A 36 13.55 -0.37 10.56
C THR A 36 12.71 -0.59 9.30
N LEU A 37 12.44 0.49 8.56
CA LEU A 37 11.54 0.52 7.40
C LEU A 37 10.14 -0.01 7.77
N THR A 38 9.60 0.48 8.88
CA THR A 38 8.27 0.11 9.39
C THR A 38 7.49 1.30 9.93
N PHE A 39 6.17 1.25 9.85
CA PHE A 39 5.31 2.13 10.64
C PHE A 39 5.28 1.69 12.10
N ALA A 40 5.07 2.64 13.00
CA ALA A 40 5.06 2.36 14.42
C ALA A 40 3.87 1.49 14.87
N GLY A 41 4.12 0.59 15.82
CA GLY A 41 3.12 -0.26 16.45
C GLY A 41 3.04 -1.68 15.87
N THR A 42 2.10 -2.45 16.40
CA THR A 42 1.74 -3.79 15.93
C THR A 42 1.13 -3.75 14.52
N PRO A 43 1.07 -4.87 13.77
CA PRO A 43 0.44 -4.92 12.46
C PRO A 43 -0.99 -4.34 12.43
N VAL A 44 -1.78 -4.60 13.49
CA VAL A 44 -3.14 -4.05 13.65
C VAL A 44 -3.13 -2.54 13.85
N GLU A 45 -2.25 -2.01 14.70
CA GLU A 45 -2.12 -0.56 14.91
C GLU A 45 -1.66 0.14 13.63
N GLN A 46 -0.70 -0.46 12.91
CA GLN A 46 -0.24 0.04 11.61
C GLN A 46 -1.39 0.09 10.61
N ALA A 47 -2.12 -1.03 10.41
CA ALA A 47 -3.27 -1.05 9.50
C ALA A 47 -4.38 -0.08 9.94
N THR A 48 -4.61 0.09 11.23
CA THR A 48 -5.59 1.05 11.76
C THR A 48 -5.23 2.49 11.34
N CYS A 49 -3.96 2.87 11.41
CA CYS A 49 -3.51 4.19 10.95
C CYS A 49 -3.53 4.31 9.41
N LEU A 50 -3.08 3.26 8.73
CA LEU A 50 -2.90 3.25 7.27
C LEU A 50 -4.21 3.07 6.51
N LEU A 51 -5.27 2.55 7.12
CA LEU A 51 -6.58 2.41 6.52
C LEU A 51 -7.58 3.47 7.04
N ARG A 52 -7.11 4.60 7.56
CA ARG A 52 -7.99 5.75 7.84
C ARG A 52 -8.72 6.18 6.57
N LYS A 53 -9.99 6.60 6.71
CA LYS A 53 -10.82 7.01 5.58
C LYS A 53 -10.19 8.21 4.90
N VAL A 54 -9.91 8.09 3.60
CA VAL A 54 -9.43 9.19 2.77
C VAL A 54 -10.64 10.01 2.31
N GLU A 55 -10.67 11.27 2.73
CA GLU A 55 -11.65 12.26 2.33
C GLU A 55 -11.05 13.19 1.26
N LEU A 56 -11.90 14.05 0.68
CA LEU A 56 -11.45 14.98 -0.36
C LEU A 56 -10.22 15.79 0.09
N MET A 57 -9.35 16.09 -0.87
CA MET A 57 -8.10 16.82 -0.64
C MET A 57 -7.13 16.12 0.30
N GLY A 58 -7.27 14.81 0.50
CA GLY A 58 -6.32 13.99 1.23
C GLY A 58 -6.42 14.15 2.75
N THR A 59 -7.55 14.68 3.25
CA THR A 59 -7.87 14.64 4.68
C THR A 59 -8.11 13.19 5.08
N LYS A 60 -7.68 12.80 6.29
CA LYS A 60 -7.87 11.44 6.79
C LYS A 60 -8.71 11.48 8.05
N ARG A 61 -9.68 10.58 8.11
CA ARG A 61 -10.54 10.42 9.28
C ARG A 61 -10.44 8.99 9.78
N ASP A 62 -10.40 8.84 11.10
CA ASP A 62 -10.43 7.54 11.72
C ASP A 62 -11.70 6.76 11.31
N GLN A 63 -11.51 5.47 11.08
CA GLN A 63 -12.58 4.51 10.84
C GLN A 63 -12.24 3.18 11.51
N PRO A 64 -13.24 2.37 11.88
CA PRO A 64 -13.00 1.05 12.46
C PRO A 64 -12.22 0.16 11.48
N LEU A 65 -11.29 -0.64 12.02
CA LEU A 65 -10.66 -1.72 11.24
C LEU A 65 -11.62 -2.92 11.21
N PRO A 66 -12.02 -3.42 10.03
CA PRO A 66 -12.90 -4.59 9.93
C PRO A 66 -12.32 -5.82 10.63
N ALA A 67 -13.21 -6.61 11.24
CA ALA A 67 -12.83 -7.75 12.09
C ALA A 67 -12.01 -8.81 11.35
N VAL A 68 -12.33 -9.08 10.08
CA VAL A 68 -11.53 -9.98 9.23
C VAL A 68 -10.10 -9.48 9.10
N ILE A 69 -9.86 -8.21 8.76
CA ILE A 69 -8.51 -7.67 8.57
C ILE A 69 -7.74 -7.74 9.89
N LYS A 70 -8.37 -7.37 11.01
CA LYS A 70 -7.78 -7.52 12.34
C LYS A 70 -7.35 -8.97 12.60
N THR A 71 -8.23 -9.93 12.38
CA THR A 71 -7.98 -11.36 12.60
C THR A 71 -6.82 -11.88 11.75
N LEU A 72 -6.75 -11.46 10.48
CA LEU A 72 -5.66 -11.84 9.58
C LEU A 72 -4.31 -11.28 10.06
N LEU A 73 -4.27 -10.04 10.53
CA LEU A 73 -3.03 -9.40 11.00
C LEU A 73 -2.57 -9.89 12.38
N GLU A 74 -3.48 -10.40 13.21
CA GLU A 74 -3.16 -11.07 14.48
C GLU A 74 -2.74 -12.54 14.28
N SER A 75 -3.03 -13.12 13.11
CA SER A 75 -2.69 -14.51 12.80
C SER A 75 -1.17 -14.71 12.75
N PRO A 76 -0.62 -15.70 13.48
CA PRO A 76 0.80 -16.05 13.39
C PRO A 76 1.12 -16.82 12.10
N THR A 77 0.11 -17.28 11.36
CA THR A 77 0.25 -18.06 10.13
C THR A 77 -0.08 -17.24 8.89
N ALA A 78 0.65 -17.53 7.82
CA ALA A 78 0.39 -17.03 6.48
C ALA A 78 -0.95 -17.55 5.92
N PRO A 79 -1.48 -16.95 4.84
CA PRO A 79 -2.59 -17.56 4.10
C PRO A 79 -2.25 -19.00 3.69
N THR A 80 -3.21 -19.89 3.83
CA THR A 80 -3.03 -21.31 3.47
C THR A 80 -2.96 -21.50 1.96
N GLU A 81 -2.44 -22.65 1.51
CA GLU A 81 -2.44 -22.99 0.08
C GLU A 81 -3.87 -23.01 -0.49
N ALA A 82 -4.86 -23.46 0.28
CA ALA A 82 -6.26 -23.42 -0.15
C ALA A 82 -6.77 -21.99 -0.39
N MET A 83 -6.39 -21.04 0.48
CA MET A 83 -6.73 -19.62 0.30
C MET A 83 -6.02 -19.03 -0.93
N LYS A 84 -4.74 -19.37 -1.14
CA LYS A 84 -3.98 -18.96 -2.33
C LYS A 84 -4.62 -19.49 -3.63
N GLN A 85 -5.03 -20.75 -3.65
CA GLN A 85 -5.73 -21.33 -4.81
C GLN A 85 -7.13 -20.72 -5.01
N ALA A 86 -7.87 -20.42 -3.94
CA ALA A 86 -9.13 -19.70 -4.02
C ALA A 86 -8.94 -18.31 -4.63
N ALA A 87 -7.90 -17.58 -4.22
CA ALA A 87 -7.55 -16.29 -4.77
C ALA A 87 -7.15 -16.37 -6.25
N LEU A 88 -6.28 -17.33 -6.62
CA LEU A 88 -5.90 -17.59 -8.02
C LEU A 88 -7.12 -17.88 -8.91
N ALA A 89 -8.08 -18.65 -8.41
CA ALA A 89 -9.30 -18.99 -9.15
C ALA A 89 -10.20 -17.77 -9.44
N GLN A 90 -10.07 -16.68 -8.67
CA GLN A 90 -10.85 -15.46 -8.91
C GLN A 90 -10.31 -14.63 -10.09
N PHE A 91 -9.00 -14.69 -10.36
CA PHE A 91 -8.36 -13.85 -11.37
C PHE A 91 -8.89 -14.14 -12.78
N PRO A 92 -9.06 -13.13 -13.65
CA PRO A 92 -9.41 -13.36 -15.06
C PRO A 92 -8.19 -13.78 -15.88
N GLU A 93 -8.43 -14.41 -17.03
CA GLU A 93 -7.39 -14.56 -18.05
C GLU A 93 -7.09 -13.21 -18.73
N PRO A 94 -5.85 -12.96 -19.19
CA PRO A 94 -4.68 -13.86 -19.12
C PRO A 94 -3.92 -13.81 -17.79
N TYR A 95 -4.32 -12.94 -16.85
CA TYR A 95 -3.59 -12.72 -15.61
C TYR A 95 -3.58 -13.95 -14.70
N ARG A 96 -4.64 -14.77 -14.69
CA ARG A 96 -4.68 -16.03 -13.96
C ARG A 96 -3.54 -16.97 -14.39
N THR A 97 -3.37 -17.20 -15.69
CA THR A 97 -2.26 -18.01 -16.22
C THR A 97 -0.91 -17.43 -15.81
N TYR A 98 -0.75 -16.10 -15.92
CA TYR A 98 0.46 -15.41 -15.46
C TYR A 98 0.72 -15.63 -13.95
N ALA A 99 -0.28 -15.38 -13.10
CA ALA A 99 -0.17 -15.52 -11.65
C ALA A 99 0.09 -16.98 -11.22
N ALA A 100 -0.48 -17.96 -11.92
CA ALA A 100 -0.23 -19.38 -11.68
C ALA A 100 1.24 -19.74 -11.96
N LYS A 101 1.85 -19.20 -13.04
CA LYS A 101 3.27 -19.41 -13.36
C LYS A 101 4.20 -18.91 -12.26
N TYR A 102 3.86 -17.81 -11.59
CA TYR A 102 4.67 -17.20 -10.54
C TYR A 102 4.16 -17.50 -9.12
N ALA A 103 3.23 -18.45 -8.96
CA ALA A 103 2.58 -18.72 -7.69
C ALA A 103 3.55 -19.08 -6.56
N ASP A 104 4.69 -19.72 -6.89
CA ASP A 104 5.73 -20.13 -5.93
C ASP A 104 7.02 -19.31 -6.07
N ALA A 105 7.00 -18.27 -6.93
CA ALA A 105 8.12 -17.35 -7.04
C ALA A 105 8.23 -16.49 -5.78
N PRO A 106 9.46 -16.14 -5.35
CA PRO A 106 9.65 -15.27 -4.20
C PRO A 106 9.03 -13.89 -4.45
N VAL A 107 8.83 -13.15 -3.36
CA VAL A 107 8.44 -11.73 -3.39
C VAL A 107 9.65 -10.84 -3.14
N SER A 108 9.48 -9.55 -3.40
CA SER A 108 10.48 -8.51 -3.25
C SER A 108 11.03 -8.44 -1.83
N ARG A 109 12.25 -7.93 -1.73
CA ARG A 109 12.91 -7.57 -0.49
C ARG A 109 13.68 -6.28 -0.71
N THR A 110 13.98 -5.57 0.37
CA THR A 110 14.90 -4.44 0.30
C THR A 110 16.31 -4.93 0.00
N GLU A 111 17.19 -4.02 -0.43
CA GLU A 111 18.60 -4.32 -0.66
C GLU A 111 19.29 -4.88 0.59
N ALA A 112 18.90 -4.37 1.78
CA ALA A 112 19.36 -4.87 3.07
C ALA A 112 18.69 -6.20 3.50
N GLY A 113 17.83 -6.78 2.66
CA GLY A 113 17.19 -8.08 2.89
C GLY A 113 15.91 -8.05 3.72
N ALA A 114 15.41 -6.86 4.09
CA ALA A 114 14.12 -6.76 4.80
C ALA A 114 12.99 -7.25 3.88
N PRO A 115 12.08 -8.11 4.37
CA PRO A 115 11.06 -8.72 3.52
C PRO A 115 9.99 -7.71 3.08
N LEU A 116 9.24 -8.03 2.03
CA LEU A 116 7.96 -7.37 1.74
C LEU A 116 7.05 -7.38 2.99
N LEU A 117 6.44 -6.23 3.31
CA LEU A 117 5.57 -6.09 4.49
C LEU A 117 4.24 -5.40 4.20
N TYR A 118 4.19 -4.49 3.23
CA TYR A 118 3.02 -3.62 3.02
C TYR A 118 2.32 -3.90 1.69
N TYR A 119 0.99 -3.85 1.71
CA TYR A 119 0.11 -3.91 0.54
C TYR A 119 -0.57 -2.56 0.38
N VAL A 120 -0.04 -1.72 -0.51
CA VAL A 120 -0.53 -0.36 -0.70
C VAL A 120 -1.56 -0.32 -1.82
N ILE A 121 -2.75 0.19 -1.48
CA ILE A 121 -3.87 0.37 -2.38
C ILE A 121 -3.84 1.81 -2.86
N HIS A 122 -3.78 1.95 -4.17
CA HIS A 122 -3.77 3.23 -4.88
C HIS A 122 -5.04 3.40 -5.69
N ASP A 123 -5.27 4.63 -6.12
CA ASP A 123 -6.05 4.90 -7.31
C ASP A 123 -5.26 5.69 -8.35
N THR A 124 -5.45 5.33 -9.62
CA THR A 124 -4.67 5.88 -10.74
C THR A 124 -4.89 7.38 -11.00
N SER A 125 -5.93 7.95 -10.38
CA SER A 125 -6.43 9.29 -10.64
C SER A 125 -6.68 9.63 -12.12
N THR A 126 -6.94 8.60 -12.94
CA THR A 126 -6.90 8.61 -14.40
C THR A 126 -7.99 7.68 -14.96
N PRO A 127 -8.62 8.00 -16.11
CA PRO A 127 -8.45 9.24 -16.89
C PRO A 127 -8.96 10.50 -16.18
N PHE A 128 -8.38 11.64 -16.52
CA PHE A 128 -8.76 12.94 -15.99
C PHE A 128 -9.76 13.66 -16.91
N TYR A 129 -10.95 13.96 -16.40
CA TYR A 129 -12.08 14.54 -17.14
C TYR A 129 -12.16 16.07 -17.05
N ALA A 130 -11.25 16.72 -16.30
CA ALA A 130 -11.33 18.17 -16.05
C ALA A 130 -12.74 18.57 -15.54
N ASN A 131 -13.51 19.33 -16.31
CA ASN A 131 -14.85 19.76 -15.93
C ASN A 131 -15.97 18.85 -16.48
N ASP A 132 -15.65 17.90 -17.35
CA ASP A 132 -16.65 17.00 -17.91
C ASP A 132 -17.20 16.05 -16.84
N PRO A 133 -18.48 15.64 -16.94
CA PRO A 133 -19.03 14.63 -16.06
C PRO A 133 -18.35 13.28 -16.29
N PHE A 134 -18.34 12.42 -15.27
CA PHE A 134 -18.01 11.02 -15.46
C PHE A 134 -18.97 10.35 -16.46
N PRO A 135 -18.51 9.36 -17.25
CA PRO A 135 -19.39 8.58 -18.10
C PRO A 135 -20.52 7.94 -17.30
N LYS A 136 -21.73 7.88 -17.87
CA LYS A 136 -22.89 7.25 -17.21
C LYS A 136 -22.67 5.77 -16.92
N ASP A 137 -22.05 5.06 -17.87
CA ASP A 137 -21.63 3.67 -17.72
C ASP A 137 -20.11 3.60 -17.55
N ILE A 138 -19.62 4.20 -16.47
CA ILE A 138 -18.19 4.30 -16.17
C ILE A 138 -17.51 2.93 -16.06
N HIS A 139 -18.26 1.89 -15.66
CA HIS A 139 -17.70 0.56 -15.47
C HIS A 139 -17.37 -0.13 -16.79
N ASN A 140 -18.13 0.12 -17.86
CA ASN A 140 -17.87 -0.46 -19.19
C ASN A 140 -17.25 0.54 -20.17
N ASP A 141 -16.92 1.75 -19.72
CA ASP A 141 -16.27 2.76 -20.55
C ASP A 141 -14.88 2.26 -20.98
N TRP A 142 -14.65 2.17 -22.29
CA TRP A 142 -13.41 1.63 -22.85
C TRP A 142 -12.20 2.50 -22.51
N ARG A 143 -12.36 3.83 -22.45
CA ARG A 143 -11.28 4.77 -22.14
C ARG A 143 -10.88 4.68 -20.67
N VAL A 144 -11.85 4.43 -19.79
CA VAL A 144 -11.58 4.21 -18.37
C VAL A 144 -10.91 2.85 -18.14
N ASN A 145 -11.25 1.82 -18.90
CA ASN A 145 -10.70 0.48 -18.68
C ASN A 145 -9.41 0.17 -19.46
N ASP A 146 -8.93 1.11 -20.28
CA ASP A 146 -7.72 0.94 -21.07
C ASP A 146 -6.45 0.99 -20.21
N PHE A 147 -5.57 0.00 -20.39
CA PHE A 147 -4.28 -0.05 -19.72
C PHE A 147 -3.16 0.65 -20.48
N ILE A 148 -3.31 0.92 -21.79
CA ILE A 148 -2.25 1.43 -22.66
C ILE A 148 -1.51 2.65 -22.05
N PRO A 149 -2.20 3.68 -21.52
CA PRO A 149 -1.52 4.86 -20.98
C PRO A 149 -0.57 4.58 -19.80
N TYR A 150 -0.77 3.48 -19.07
CA TYR A 150 0.11 3.06 -17.97
C TYR A 150 1.36 2.31 -18.44
N MET A 151 1.44 1.96 -19.73
CA MET A 151 2.47 1.08 -20.30
C MET A 151 3.30 1.73 -21.41
N ASP A 152 2.71 2.68 -22.16
CA ASP A 152 3.29 3.20 -23.41
C ASP A 152 4.22 4.40 -23.24
N GLY A 153 4.51 4.78 -22.00
CA GLY A 153 5.31 5.97 -21.70
C GLY A 153 4.50 7.24 -21.44
N THR A 154 3.16 7.21 -21.56
CA THR A 154 2.30 8.39 -21.38
C THR A 154 2.46 9.03 -20.00
N PHE A 155 2.43 8.23 -18.92
CA PHE A 155 2.56 8.76 -17.55
C PHE A 155 3.99 8.70 -16.99
N ALA A 156 4.72 7.64 -17.33
CA ALA A 156 6.07 7.42 -16.84
C ALA A 156 6.83 6.52 -17.80
N LYS A 157 8.17 6.56 -17.75
CA LYS A 157 9.05 5.72 -18.60
C LYS A 157 8.86 4.21 -18.40
N GLN A 158 8.34 3.82 -17.25
CA GLN A 158 8.04 2.46 -16.84
C GLN A 158 6.76 2.48 -15.99
N PRO A 159 6.06 1.34 -15.85
CA PRO A 159 4.90 1.24 -14.98
C PRO A 159 5.19 1.75 -13.57
N VAL A 160 4.23 2.42 -12.94
CA VAL A 160 4.43 3.03 -11.61
C VAL A 160 4.09 2.09 -10.45
N ALA A 161 3.57 0.90 -10.73
CA ALA A 161 3.12 -0.05 -9.72
C ALA A 161 3.28 -1.51 -10.18
N HIS A 162 3.13 -2.43 -9.22
CA HIS A 162 3.21 -3.86 -9.49
C HIS A 162 2.00 -4.33 -10.30
N ILE A 163 0.81 -3.85 -9.94
CA ILE A 163 -0.45 -4.25 -10.56
C ILE A 163 -1.27 -3.04 -10.96
N PHE A 164 -1.92 -3.15 -12.11
CA PHE A 164 -3.00 -2.26 -12.55
C PHE A 164 -4.30 -3.06 -12.65
N LEU A 165 -5.38 -2.54 -12.06
CA LEU A 165 -6.67 -3.21 -11.94
C LEU A 165 -7.78 -2.29 -12.44
N ASN A 166 -8.44 -2.64 -13.54
CA ASN A 166 -9.49 -1.80 -14.12
C ASN A 166 -10.88 -2.05 -13.50
N ARG A 167 -11.88 -1.28 -13.93
CA ARG A 167 -13.23 -1.29 -13.33
C ARG A 167 -14.02 -2.56 -13.63
N VAL A 168 -13.66 -3.32 -14.66
CA VAL A 168 -14.26 -4.63 -14.97
C VAL A 168 -13.51 -5.80 -14.32
N GLY A 169 -12.49 -5.52 -13.51
CA GLY A 169 -11.73 -6.55 -12.79
C GLY A 169 -10.64 -7.22 -13.63
N GLN A 170 -10.29 -6.69 -14.81
CA GLN A 170 -9.10 -7.13 -15.52
C GLN A 170 -7.86 -6.64 -14.78
N ILE A 171 -6.80 -7.44 -14.88
CA ILE A 171 -5.54 -7.19 -14.18
C ILE A 171 -4.42 -7.19 -15.20
N TRP A 172 -3.54 -6.21 -15.08
CA TRP A 172 -2.27 -6.18 -15.79
C TRP A 172 -1.11 -6.08 -14.80
N ALA A 173 -0.04 -6.82 -15.06
CA ALA A 173 1.17 -6.82 -14.24
C ALA A 173 2.15 -5.79 -14.79
N GLY A 174 2.41 -4.72 -14.03
CA GLY A 174 3.42 -3.73 -14.35
C GLY A 174 4.82 -4.15 -13.95
N HIS A 175 4.94 -4.64 -12.72
CA HIS A 175 6.15 -5.26 -12.20
C HIS A 175 5.75 -6.55 -11.49
N GLU A 176 6.51 -7.63 -11.70
CA GLU A 176 6.29 -8.86 -10.94
C GLU A 176 6.56 -8.59 -9.46
N PHE A 177 5.87 -9.28 -8.54
CA PHE A 177 6.04 -9.07 -7.10
C PHE A 177 7.45 -9.36 -6.55
N ILE A 178 8.33 -10.03 -7.30
CA ILE A 178 9.75 -10.20 -6.97
C ILE A 178 10.56 -8.90 -7.18
N GLU A 179 10.11 -8.01 -8.07
CA GLU A 179 10.84 -6.80 -8.42
C GLU A 179 10.74 -5.75 -7.29
N PRO A 180 11.86 -5.26 -6.75
CA PRO A 180 11.83 -4.23 -5.71
C PRO A 180 11.47 -2.87 -6.32
N TRP A 181 10.18 -2.58 -6.40
CA TRP A 181 9.66 -1.33 -6.93
C TRP A 181 9.30 -0.32 -5.82
N ARG A 182 8.78 0.84 -6.25
CA ARG A 182 8.34 1.96 -5.39
C ARG A 182 7.21 2.73 -6.07
N ALA A 183 6.22 3.20 -5.32
CA ALA A 183 5.13 4.03 -5.88
C ALA A 183 4.71 5.22 -5.00
N THR A 184 5.31 5.39 -3.82
CA THR A 184 4.91 6.45 -2.87
C THR A 184 5.95 7.58 -2.80
N LYS A 185 5.57 8.76 -2.28
CA LYS A 185 6.53 9.83 -2.00
C LYS A 185 7.41 9.47 -0.81
N LEU A 186 6.88 8.73 0.17
CA LEU A 186 7.66 8.15 1.26
C LEU A 186 8.86 7.38 0.70
N GLU A 187 8.64 6.45 -0.22
CA GLU A 187 9.70 5.65 -0.81
C GLU A 187 10.60 6.45 -1.78
N SER A 188 10.03 7.33 -2.60
CA SER A 188 10.78 7.95 -3.70
C SER A 188 11.47 9.26 -3.33
N ARG A 189 10.94 10.04 -2.38
CA ARG A 189 11.42 11.39 -2.03
C ARG A 189 12.01 11.48 -0.63
N VAL A 190 11.53 10.65 0.31
CA VAL A 190 11.92 10.78 1.72
C VAL A 190 12.92 9.70 2.12
N VAL A 191 12.56 8.42 1.98
CA VAL A 191 13.41 7.29 2.39
C VAL A 191 14.40 6.90 1.28
N GLY A 192 13.94 6.88 0.04
CA GLY A 192 14.78 6.58 -1.13
C GLY A 192 14.94 5.08 -1.40
N PRO A 193 16.00 4.69 -2.14
CA PRO A 193 16.20 3.31 -2.62
C PRO A 193 16.16 2.22 -1.54
N ALA A 194 16.50 2.55 -0.29
CA ALA A 194 16.48 1.61 0.84
C ALA A 194 15.09 1.01 1.12
N ALA A 195 14.01 1.73 0.80
CA ALA A 195 12.64 1.25 1.02
C ALA A 195 12.12 0.34 -0.11
N ARG A 196 12.79 0.27 -1.27
CA ARG A 196 12.29 -0.49 -2.43
C ARG A 196 12.11 -1.96 -2.09
N GLY A 197 10.98 -2.54 -2.51
CA GLY A 197 10.64 -3.94 -2.22
C GLY A 197 10.12 -4.21 -0.81
N ARG A 198 9.98 -3.17 0.04
CA ARG A 198 9.26 -3.25 1.32
C ARG A 198 7.73 -3.17 1.14
N PHE A 199 7.29 -2.64 0.01
CA PHE A 199 5.89 -2.40 -0.36
C PHE A 199 5.58 -3.08 -1.69
N VAL A 200 4.35 -3.59 -1.83
CA VAL A 200 3.72 -3.85 -3.13
C VAL A 200 2.59 -2.85 -3.35
N HIS A 201 2.36 -2.51 -4.61
CA HIS A 201 1.50 -1.39 -5.00
C HIS A 201 0.50 -1.85 -6.03
N ILE A 202 -0.77 -1.60 -5.75
CA ILE A 202 -1.90 -1.96 -6.62
C ILE A 202 -2.61 -0.68 -7.06
N GLU A 203 -2.42 -0.32 -8.31
CA GLU A 203 -3.08 0.80 -8.98
C GLU A 203 -4.46 0.40 -9.44
N THR A 204 -5.48 0.89 -8.73
CA THR A 204 -6.87 0.57 -9.05
C THR A 204 -7.46 1.70 -9.89
N VAL A 205 -7.89 1.40 -11.11
CA VAL A 205 -8.30 2.43 -12.06
C VAL A 205 -9.52 3.19 -11.55
N GLN A 206 -9.35 4.49 -11.41
CA GLN A 206 -10.33 5.42 -10.87
C GLN A 206 -10.13 6.77 -11.56
N PRO A 207 -11.06 7.21 -12.41
CA PRO A 207 -10.95 8.51 -13.05
C PRO A 207 -11.12 9.65 -12.05
N ARG A 208 -10.66 10.84 -12.43
CA ARG A 208 -10.81 12.05 -11.64
C ARG A 208 -11.38 13.18 -12.48
N ARG A 209 -12.03 14.13 -11.81
CA ARG A 209 -12.47 15.41 -12.38
C ARG A 209 -12.25 16.51 -11.35
N PHE A 210 -12.30 17.77 -11.78
CA PHE A 210 -12.30 18.89 -10.84
C PHE A 210 -13.56 18.88 -9.98
N LEU A 211 -13.42 19.27 -8.71
CA LEU A 211 -14.57 19.65 -7.90
C LEU A 211 -15.32 20.83 -8.56
N PRO A 212 -16.64 20.99 -8.31
CA PRO A 212 -17.38 22.13 -8.82
C PRO A 212 -16.70 23.47 -8.48
N GLY A 213 -16.37 24.26 -9.50
CA GLY A 213 -15.70 25.56 -9.36
C GLY A 213 -14.17 25.50 -9.20
N ALA A 214 -13.57 24.31 -9.10
CA ALA A 214 -12.13 24.14 -9.05
C ALA A 214 -11.49 24.27 -10.45
N THR A 215 -10.25 24.75 -10.47
CA THR A 215 -9.44 24.91 -11.69
C THR A 215 -8.05 24.28 -11.56
N SER A 216 -7.76 23.64 -10.43
CA SER A 216 -6.45 23.06 -10.12
C SER A 216 -6.55 21.59 -9.73
N ARG A 217 -5.50 20.81 -10.04
CA ARG A 217 -5.46 19.37 -9.77
C ARG A 217 -5.36 19.02 -8.28
N GLY A 218 -5.16 20.00 -7.40
CA GLY A 218 -5.26 19.79 -5.95
C GLY A 218 -6.70 19.70 -5.43
N GLN A 219 -7.69 19.97 -6.28
CA GLN A 219 -9.11 19.96 -5.93
C GLN A 219 -9.87 19.08 -6.92
N THR A 220 -9.78 17.77 -6.71
CA THR A 220 -10.42 16.78 -7.58
C THR A 220 -11.30 15.83 -6.79
N GLU A 221 -12.27 15.26 -7.50
CA GLU A 221 -13.12 14.18 -7.00
C GLU A 221 -12.99 12.96 -7.92
N GLY A 222 -13.11 11.78 -7.32
CA GLY A 222 -13.39 10.52 -8.00
C GLY A 222 -14.90 10.22 -8.04
N PRO A 223 -15.30 9.22 -8.85
CA PRO A 223 -16.68 8.72 -8.93
C PRO A 223 -17.32 8.38 -7.58
N GLN A 224 -18.65 8.48 -7.52
CA GLN A 224 -19.47 7.97 -6.42
C GLN A 224 -20.58 7.07 -6.98
N PRO A 225 -20.64 5.77 -6.62
CA PRO A 225 -19.66 5.04 -5.80
C PRO A 225 -18.27 5.01 -6.47
N GLY A 226 -17.22 4.89 -5.66
CA GLY A 226 -15.83 4.92 -6.13
C GLY A 226 -15.50 3.68 -6.97
N PHE A 227 -15.26 2.55 -6.30
CA PHE A 227 -14.80 1.32 -6.94
C PHE A 227 -15.94 0.36 -7.27
N SER A 228 -15.77 -0.42 -8.34
CA SER A 228 -16.71 -1.47 -8.73
C SER A 228 -16.64 -2.68 -7.80
N ALA A 229 -17.64 -3.56 -7.88
CA ALA A 229 -17.62 -4.84 -7.15
C ALA A 229 -16.43 -5.71 -7.60
N GLU A 230 -16.16 -5.73 -8.90
CA GLU A 230 -15.08 -6.48 -9.52
C GLU A 230 -13.71 -5.99 -9.02
N GLN A 231 -13.55 -4.69 -8.81
CA GLN A 231 -12.33 -4.12 -8.23
C GLN A 231 -12.11 -4.60 -6.79
N TYR A 232 -13.13 -4.56 -5.93
CA TYR A 232 -12.99 -5.08 -4.56
C TYR A 232 -12.67 -6.58 -4.54
N ARG A 233 -13.35 -7.38 -5.37
CA ARG A 233 -13.10 -8.82 -5.50
C ARG A 233 -11.66 -9.11 -5.91
N MET A 234 -11.14 -8.39 -6.90
CA MET A 234 -9.76 -8.54 -7.37
C MET A 234 -8.74 -8.02 -6.37
N LEU A 235 -8.99 -6.91 -5.69
CA LEU A 235 -8.11 -6.42 -4.62
C LEU A 235 -7.99 -7.42 -3.48
N ALA A 236 -9.09 -8.03 -3.05
CA ALA A 236 -9.07 -9.05 -2.01
C ALA A 236 -8.30 -10.31 -2.47
N ALA A 237 -8.52 -10.76 -3.70
CA ALA A 237 -7.79 -11.89 -4.28
C ALA A 237 -6.28 -11.60 -4.41
N LEU A 238 -5.91 -10.42 -4.89
CA LEU A 238 -4.51 -9.99 -4.99
C LEU A 238 -3.85 -9.94 -3.60
N TYR A 239 -4.52 -9.39 -2.60
CA TYR A 239 -4.03 -9.32 -1.22
C TYR A 239 -3.76 -10.71 -0.64
N VAL A 240 -4.70 -11.66 -0.77
CA VAL A 240 -4.54 -13.04 -0.28
C VAL A 240 -3.40 -13.73 -1.04
N TYR A 241 -3.37 -13.61 -2.37
CA TYR A 241 -2.36 -14.24 -3.22
C TYR A 241 -0.94 -13.76 -2.90
N VAL A 242 -0.71 -12.45 -2.81
CA VAL A 242 0.62 -11.91 -2.53
C VAL A 242 1.05 -12.13 -1.08
N SER A 243 0.11 -12.09 -0.13
CA SER A 243 0.36 -12.45 1.27
C SER A 243 0.78 -13.93 1.39
N ALA A 244 0.15 -14.83 0.62
CA ALA A 244 0.53 -16.24 0.60
C ALA A 244 1.95 -16.41 0.06
N ARG A 245 2.30 -15.73 -1.03
CA ARG A 245 3.66 -15.71 -1.59
C ARG A 245 4.69 -15.12 -0.64
N ALA A 246 4.31 -14.10 0.13
CA ALA A 246 5.17 -13.48 1.14
C ALA A 246 5.36 -14.35 2.40
N GLY A 247 4.54 -15.41 2.56
CA GLY A 247 4.55 -16.25 3.76
C GLY A 247 4.07 -15.51 5.01
N ARG A 248 3.24 -14.47 4.85
CA ARG A 248 2.62 -13.68 5.94
C ARG A 248 1.47 -12.82 5.41
N TRP A 249 0.55 -12.45 6.28
CA TRP A 249 -0.40 -11.38 5.97
C TRP A 249 0.36 -10.06 5.86
N LEU A 250 0.28 -9.42 4.69
CA LEU A 250 0.82 -8.07 4.49
C LEU A 250 -0.06 -7.05 5.22
N ILE A 251 0.52 -5.93 5.62
CA ILE A 251 -0.23 -4.85 6.25
C ILE A 251 -0.84 -3.98 5.15
N PRO A 252 -2.18 -3.96 4.99
CA PRO A 252 -2.83 -3.12 3.99
C PRO A 252 -2.76 -1.65 4.39
N GLY A 253 -2.65 -0.77 3.41
CA GLY A 253 -2.66 0.68 3.61
C GLY A 253 -3.09 1.44 2.37
N PHE A 254 -3.60 2.64 2.55
CA PHE A 254 -3.90 3.58 1.46
C PHE A 254 -2.68 4.42 1.11
N HIS A 255 -2.52 4.81 -0.16
CA HIS A 255 -1.43 5.71 -0.56
C HIS A 255 -1.45 6.99 0.28
N ALA A 256 -2.59 7.67 0.36
CA ALA A 256 -2.72 8.96 1.06
C ALA A 256 -2.26 8.91 2.53
N THR A 257 -2.46 7.79 3.22
CA THR A 257 -2.03 7.60 4.61
C THR A 257 -0.55 7.23 4.71
N VAL A 258 -0.02 6.44 3.78
CA VAL A 258 1.43 6.15 3.66
C VAL A 258 2.23 7.45 3.45
N ASP A 259 1.72 8.36 2.62
CA ASP A 259 2.34 9.65 2.33
C ASP A 259 1.91 10.77 3.31
N ALA A 260 1.16 10.46 4.37
CA ALA A 260 0.59 11.48 5.25
C ALA A 260 1.68 12.33 5.94
N GLY A 261 1.54 13.65 5.88
CA GLY A 261 2.53 14.60 6.40
C GLY A 261 3.68 14.93 5.44
N ILE A 262 3.76 14.29 4.26
CA ILE A 262 4.74 14.62 3.22
C ILE A 262 4.16 15.74 2.33
N PRO A 263 4.95 16.77 1.97
CA PRO A 263 4.51 17.81 1.05
C PRO A 263 3.96 17.26 -0.27
N ASP A 264 2.87 17.87 -0.75
CA ASP A 264 2.12 17.47 -1.95
C ASP A 264 1.63 16.03 -1.94
N ALA A 265 1.40 15.40 -0.77
CA ALA A 265 0.84 14.05 -0.66
C ALA A 265 -0.44 13.88 -1.48
N HIS A 266 -0.63 12.68 -2.03
CA HIS A 266 -1.83 12.37 -2.81
C HIS A 266 -3.03 12.09 -1.90
N ASP A 267 -4.22 12.07 -2.50
CA ASP A 267 -5.50 11.84 -1.84
C ASP A 267 -6.16 10.52 -2.25
N ASP A 268 -5.39 9.56 -2.75
CA ASP A 268 -5.87 8.26 -3.21
C ASP A 268 -5.74 7.15 -2.13
N PRO A 269 -6.63 6.15 -2.13
CA PRO A 269 -7.78 6.00 -2.99
C PRO A 269 -8.98 6.85 -2.51
N GLN A 270 -9.59 7.64 -3.38
CA GLN A 270 -10.83 8.36 -3.06
C GLN A 270 -12.06 7.44 -3.14
N ASN A 271 -13.03 7.68 -2.23
CA ASN A 271 -14.31 6.95 -2.16
C ASN A 271 -14.15 5.41 -2.02
N PHE A 272 -13.06 4.95 -1.39
CA PHE A 272 -12.87 3.55 -1.04
C PHE A 272 -13.78 3.14 0.13
N GLU A 273 -14.42 1.98 -0.01
CA GLU A 273 -15.35 1.41 0.96
C GLU A 273 -14.68 0.22 1.66
N LEU A 274 -14.09 0.47 2.83
CA LEU A 274 -13.28 -0.53 3.55
C LEU A 274 -14.07 -1.81 3.90
N GLU A 275 -15.36 -1.66 4.21
CA GLU A 275 -16.25 -2.81 4.49
C GLU A 275 -16.49 -3.70 3.26
N ARG A 276 -16.51 -3.14 2.04
CA ARG A 276 -16.67 -3.95 0.82
C ARG A 276 -15.42 -4.77 0.53
N PHE A 277 -14.24 -4.18 0.73
CA PHE A 277 -12.98 -4.91 0.68
C PHE A 277 -12.93 -6.03 1.72
N ALA A 278 -13.35 -5.74 2.96
CA ALA A 278 -13.41 -6.73 4.03
C ALA A 278 -14.36 -7.89 3.71
N ALA A 279 -15.55 -7.62 3.17
CA ALA A 279 -16.50 -8.67 2.78
C ALA A 279 -15.91 -9.63 1.72
N GLU A 280 -15.18 -9.10 0.74
CA GLU A 280 -14.49 -9.92 -0.26
C GLU A 280 -13.34 -10.75 0.35
N LEU A 281 -12.63 -10.21 1.35
CA LEU A 281 -11.65 -10.98 2.11
C LEU A 281 -12.31 -12.12 2.90
N GLU A 282 -13.43 -11.86 3.58
CA GLU A 282 -14.19 -12.87 4.33
C GLU A 282 -14.61 -14.03 3.43
N ALA A 283 -15.06 -13.73 2.21
CA ALA A 283 -15.46 -14.73 1.22
C ALA A 283 -14.30 -15.65 0.80
N LEU A 284 -13.06 -15.15 0.80
CA LEU A 284 -11.85 -15.89 0.42
C LEU A 284 -11.23 -16.69 1.57
N VAL A 285 -11.28 -16.15 2.78
CA VAL A 285 -10.54 -16.70 3.94
C VAL A 285 -11.41 -17.51 4.88
N SER A 286 -12.72 -17.37 4.81
CA SER A 286 -13.63 -18.22 5.58
C SER A 286 -13.72 -19.61 4.95
N PRO A 287 -13.66 -20.69 5.74
CA PRO A 287 -13.91 -22.03 5.23
C PRO A 287 -15.35 -22.11 4.73
N GLN A 288 -15.55 -22.06 3.41
CA GLN A 288 -16.82 -22.40 2.79
C GLN A 288 -17.16 -23.84 3.21
N PRO A 289 -18.33 -24.12 3.81
CA PRO A 289 -18.74 -25.50 4.01
C PRO A 289 -18.81 -26.17 2.65
N ARG A 290 -18.04 -27.26 2.46
CA ARG A 290 -18.16 -28.10 1.25
C ARG A 290 -19.62 -28.52 1.15
N LYS A 291 -20.37 -27.98 0.18
CA LYS A 291 -21.54 -28.69 -0.34
C LYS A 291 -20.97 -29.93 -1.02
N GLN A 292 -21.04 -31.07 -0.34
CA GLN A 292 -20.87 -32.36 -1.00
C GLN A 292 -21.95 -32.49 -2.08
N PRO A 293 -21.63 -33.06 -3.25
CA PRO A 293 -22.59 -33.30 -4.32
C PRO A 293 -23.75 -34.20 -3.86
#